data_AF-A0A0A1WHB4-F1
#
_entry.id   AF-A0A0A1WHB4-F1
#
_cell.length_a   1.000
_cell.length_b   1.000
_cell.length_c   1.000
_cell.angle_alpha   90.00
_cell.angle_beta   90.00
_cell.angle_gamma   90.00
#
_symmetry.space_group_name_H-M   'P 1'
#
loop_
_entity.id
_entity.type
_entity.pdbx_description
1 polymer ?
#
loop_
_entity_poly.entity_id
_entity_poly.type
_entity_poly.pdbx_seq_one_letter_code
_entity_poly.pdbx_strand_id
1 'polypeptide(L)'
;MGKRNKRRCHPKPYYKGKPLWQLLKNLPNHGVGRLIIRSSFQQDEKQPSYMRILAVDMATKTIKNPNKPNNIKIPVTVERKLRGVIFPRPVNIQSTSYLSDFMLIPETEEEKLLRNSKTASEYNYVYWSVAQKRRIRKMIAGGMSPEEAKQREKKRKAREDAEVQECAVLNRNQTNFEDNFDDYIDEEETDELCDSQNFPKEQIQKYPAFSKEKFSGQSYGSKRSCSQSSIPEEVSSAKWTKCQ
;
A
#
# COMPACT_ATOMS: atom_id res chain seq x y z
N MET A 1 42.06 -14.79 -2.32
CA MET A 1 40.85 -15.48 -2.84
C MET A 1 39.72 -15.36 -1.81
N GLY A 2 38.83 -14.36 -1.91
CA GLY A 2 37.77 -14.12 -0.92
C GLY A 2 36.57 -15.06 -1.10
N LYS A 3 36.24 -15.84 -0.07
CA LYS A 3 35.03 -16.70 -0.05
C LYS A 3 33.78 -15.80 -0.12
N ARG A 4 33.05 -15.81 -1.24
CA ARG A 4 31.77 -15.12 -1.35
C ARG A 4 30.78 -15.79 -0.39
N ASN A 5 30.38 -15.07 0.67
CA ASN A 5 29.32 -15.51 1.57
C ASN A 5 28.05 -15.76 0.75
N LYS A 6 27.66 -17.04 0.61
CA LYS A 6 26.37 -17.43 0.03
C LYS A 6 25.30 -16.80 0.91
N ARG A 7 24.64 -15.75 0.42
CA ARG A 7 23.49 -15.14 1.09
C ARG A 7 22.50 -16.26 1.39
N ARG A 8 22.21 -16.50 2.67
CA ARG A 8 21.18 -17.48 3.06
C ARG A 8 19.87 -17.02 2.43
N CYS A 9 19.40 -17.71 1.40
CA CYS A 9 18.10 -17.45 0.81
C CYS A 9 17.06 -17.70 1.89
N HIS A 10 16.28 -16.68 2.25
CA HIS A 10 15.14 -16.89 3.13
C HIS A 10 14.20 -17.94 2.52
N PRO A 11 13.66 -18.87 3.33
CA PRO A 11 12.69 -19.85 2.84
C PRO A 11 11.52 -19.12 2.19
N LYS A 12 11.03 -19.65 1.06
CA LYS A 12 9.91 -19.05 0.35
C LYS A 12 8.68 -19.08 1.28
N PRO A 13 7.92 -17.99 1.39
CA PRO A 13 6.69 -17.98 2.17
C PRO A 13 5.72 -19.02 1.60
N TYR A 14 5.11 -19.80 2.50
CA TYR A 14 4.14 -20.83 2.14
C TYR A 14 2.77 -20.20 1.99
N TYR A 15 2.37 -19.91 0.75
CA TYR A 15 1.04 -19.36 0.45
C TYR A 15 0.01 -20.49 0.39
N LYS A 16 -1.07 -20.36 1.17
CA LYS A 16 -2.24 -21.24 1.08
C LYS A 16 -3.44 -20.43 0.62
N GLY A 17 -4.25 -21.03 -0.26
CA GLY A 17 -5.51 -20.45 -0.70
C GLY A 17 -5.57 -20.18 -2.19
N LYS A 18 -6.45 -19.25 -2.56
CA LYS A 18 -6.77 -18.92 -3.95
C LYS A 18 -6.37 -17.48 -4.25
N PRO A 19 -6.13 -17.13 -5.54
CA PRO A 19 -5.95 -15.74 -5.91
C PRO A 19 -7.26 -14.97 -5.69
N LEU A 20 -7.13 -13.70 -5.32
CA LEU A 20 -8.28 -12.91 -4.88
C LEU A 20 -9.36 -12.83 -5.96
N TRP A 21 -8.98 -12.63 -7.22
CA TRP A 21 -9.92 -12.53 -8.33
C TRP A 21 -10.85 -13.75 -8.49
N GLN A 22 -10.34 -14.94 -8.17
CA GLN A 22 -11.09 -16.18 -8.30
C GLN A 22 -12.13 -16.32 -7.17
N LEU A 23 -11.81 -15.80 -5.97
CA LEU A 23 -12.76 -15.73 -4.86
C LEU A 23 -13.88 -14.73 -5.18
N LEU A 24 -13.52 -13.52 -5.63
CA LEU A 24 -14.49 -12.45 -5.88
C LEU A 24 -15.43 -12.72 -7.07
N LYS A 25 -15.00 -13.52 -8.05
CA LYS A 25 -15.83 -13.88 -9.22
C LYS A 25 -17.05 -14.72 -8.82
N ASN A 26 -16.92 -15.54 -7.78
CA ASN A 26 -17.96 -16.49 -7.38
C ASN A 26 -18.94 -15.91 -6.34
N LEU A 27 -18.71 -14.69 -5.87
CA LEU A 27 -19.49 -14.06 -4.80
C LEU A 27 -20.47 -13.03 -5.36
N PRO A 28 -21.67 -12.91 -4.77
CA PRO A 28 -22.60 -11.83 -5.10
C PRO A 28 -21.97 -10.48 -4.73
N ASN A 29 -22.18 -9.46 -5.56
CA ASN A 29 -21.60 -8.12 -5.40
C ASN A 29 -20.07 -8.16 -5.18
N HIS A 30 -19.40 -9.13 -5.79
CA HIS A 30 -17.96 -9.36 -5.64
C HIS A 30 -17.50 -9.53 -4.18
N GLY A 31 -18.38 -9.92 -3.26
CA GLY A 31 -18.05 -10.10 -1.85
C GLY A 31 -17.81 -8.81 -1.08
N VAL A 32 -18.33 -7.66 -1.52
CA VAL A 32 -18.32 -6.42 -0.73
C VAL A 32 -18.97 -6.65 0.64
N GLY A 33 -18.30 -6.21 1.71
CA GLY A 33 -18.71 -6.42 3.09
C GLY A 33 -18.16 -7.70 3.74
N ARG A 34 -17.70 -8.69 2.97
CA ARG A 34 -17.14 -9.95 3.48
C ARG A 34 -15.73 -9.79 4.03
N LEU A 35 -15.35 -10.72 4.91
CA LEU A 35 -14.01 -10.79 5.47
C LEU A 35 -13.13 -11.80 4.71
N ILE A 36 -11.89 -11.41 4.47
CA ILE A 36 -10.86 -12.27 3.88
C ILE A 36 -9.63 -12.32 4.79
N ILE A 37 -8.96 -13.47 4.79
CA ILE A 37 -7.69 -13.69 5.50
C ILE A 37 -6.60 -13.98 4.48
N ARG A 38 -5.37 -13.57 4.81
CA ARG A 38 -4.17 -14.03 4.12
C ARG A 38 -3.54 -15.17 4.91
N SER A 39 -3.30 -16.32 4.29
CA SER A 39 -2.67 -17.47 4.97
C SER A 39 -1.30 -17.11 5.52
N SER A 40 -0.54 -16.23 4.86
CA SER A 40 0.75 -15.76 5.37
C SER A 40 0.64 -14.99 6.70
N PHE A 41 -0.52 -14.43 7.03
CA PHE A 41 -0.72 -13.70 8.30
C PHE A 41 -1.22 -14.60 9.43
N GLN A 42 -1.78 -15.77 9.10
CA GLN A 42 -2.27 -16.71 10.10
C GLN A 42 -1.13 -17.47 10.80
N GLN A 43 0.01 -17.65 10.13
CA GLN A 43 1.13 -18.43 10.67
C GLN A 43 1.77 -17.79 11.91
N ASP A 44 1.77 -16.46 11.98
CA ASP A 44 2.58 -15.73 12.95
C ASP A 44 1.76 -15.17 14.13
N GLU A 45 0.42 -15.25 14.12
CA GLU A 45 -0.40 -14.38 14.96
C GLU A 45 -1.40 -15.12 15.87
N LYS A 46 -1.20 -14.96 17.19
CA LYS A 46 -2.19 -15.30 18.24
C LYS A 46 -3.44 -14.42 18.18
N GLN A 47 -3.38 -13.31 17.44
CA GLN A 47 -4.42 -12.29 17.34
C GLN A 47 -5.06 -12.29 15.95
N PRO A 48 -6.35 -11.94 15.84
CA PRO A 48 -7.06 -11.98 14.57
C PRO A 48 -6.53 -10.92 13.59
N SER A 49 -6.25 -11.36 12.35
CA SER A 49 -5.78 -10.53 11.24
C SER A 49 -6.62 -10.85 10.00
N TYR A 50 -7.41 -9.87 9.56
CA TYR A 50 -8.34 -10.02 8.45
C TYR A 50 -8.46 -8.70 7.69
N MET A 51 -9.06 -8.75 6.52
CA MET A 51 -9.37 -7.58 5.72
C MET A 51 -10.86 -7.63 5.38
N ARG A 52 -11.56 -6.50 5.55
CA ARG A 52 -12.94 -6.35 5.12
C ARG A 52 -12.97 -5.69 3.75
N ILE A 53 -13.70 -6.26 2.82
CA ILE A 53 -13.81 -5.73 1.46
C ILE A 53 -14.76 -4.53 1.47
N LEU A 54 -14.29 -3.36 1.04
CA LEU A 54 -15.10 -2.14 0.94
C LEU A 54 -15.57 -1.90 -0.49
N ALA A 55 -14.65 -1.96 -1.45
CA ALA A 55 -14.95 -1.76 -2.86
C ALA A 55 -14.04 -2.64 -3.74
N VAL A 56 -14.60 -3.12 -4.84
CA VAL A 56 -13.92 -3.96 -5.82
C VAL A 56 -14.14 -3.38 -7.19
N ASP A 57 -13.07 -3.21 -7.96
CA ASP A 57 -13.16 -2.89 -9.38
C ASP A 57 -12.63 -4.07 -10.20
N MET A 58 -13.56 -4.86 -10.73
CA MET A 58 -13.30 -6.02 -11.58
C MET A 58 -13.09 -5.66 -13.05
N ALA A 59 -13.36 -4.42 -13.47
CA ALA A 59 -13.19 -3.98 -14.85
C ALA A 59 -11.71 -3.67 -15.14
N THR A 60 -11.01 -3.06 -14.18
CA THR A 60 -9.60 -2.69 -14.28
C THR A 60 -8.67 -3.88 -13.97
N LYS A 61 -8.87 -5.01 -14.65
CA LYS A 61 -7.99 -6.19 -14.54
C LYS A 61 -6.68 -5.95 -15.27
N THR A 62 -5.56 -6.03 -14.56
CA THR A 62 -4.23 -5.93 -15.17
C THR A 62 -3.51 -7.27 -15.08
N ILE A 63 -3.03 -7.79 -16.21
CA ILE A 63 -2.22 -9.01 -16.24
C ILE A 63 -0.77 -8.63 -15.94
N LYS A 64 -0.18 -9.16 -14.87
CA LYS A 64 1.20 -8.80 -14.46
C LYS A 64 2.24 -9.26 -15.48
N ASN A 65 2.10 -10.50 -15.96
CA ASN A 65 3.02 -11.12 -16.91
C ASN A 65 2.19 -11.76 -18.03
N PRO A 66 2.38 -11.38 -19.30
CA PRO A 66 1.63 -11.97 -20.41
C PRO A 66 1.85 -13.48 -20.51
N ASN A 67 3.05 -13.96 -20.16
CA ASN A 67 3.39 -15.39 -20.19
C ASN A 67 2.75 -16.22 -19.07
N LYS A 68 2.11 -15.60 -18.08
CA LYS A 68 1.46 -16.28 -16.95
C LYS A 68 0.04 -15.72 -16.78
N PRO A 69 -0.95 -16.26 -17.50
CA PRO A 69 -2.31 -15.70 -17.53
C PRO A 69 -2.98 -15.66 -16.15
N ASN A 70 -2.53 -16.50 -15.21
CA ASN A 70 -3.11 -16.60 -13.87
C ASN A 70 -2.69 -15.44 -12.93
N ASN A 71 -1.72 -14.60 -13.32
CA ASN A 71 -1.22 -13.49 -12.50
C ASN A 71 -2.04 -12.20 -12.72
N ILE A 72 -3.36 -12.29 -12.51
CA ILE A 72 -4.29 -11.17 -12.65
C ILE A 72 -4.27 -10.31 -11.39
N LYS A 73 -4.03 -9.01 -11.57
CA LYS A 73 -4.14 -8.00 -10.52
C LYS A 73 -5.49 -7.30 -10.62
N ILE A 74 -6.12 -7.08 -9.48
CA ILE A 74 -7.41 -6.42 -9.37
C ILE A 74 -7.31 -5.38 -8.25
N PRO A 75 -7.66 -4.11 -8.52
CA PRO A 75 -7.76 -3.11 -7.47
C PRO A 75 -8.93 -3.43 -6.53
N VAL A 76 -8.59 -3.57 -5.25
CA VAL A 76 -9.55 -3.88 -4.19
C VAL A 76 -9.21 -2.96 -3.02
N THR A 77 -10.18 -2.15 -2.63
CA THR A 77 -10.07 -1.29 -1.45
C THR A 77 -10.61 -2.07 -0.26
N VAL A 78 -9.75 -2.25 0.75
CA VAL A 78 -10.07 -3.01 1.94
C VAL A 78 -9.82 -2.20 3.20
N GLU A 79 -10.64 -2.43 4.21
CA GLU A 79 -10.33 -2.08 5.59
C GLU A 79 -9.46 -3.19 6.16
N ARG A 80 -8.22 -2.84 6.52
CA ARG A 80 -7.26 -3.81 7.05
C ARG A 80 -7.33 -3.86 8.56
N LYS A 81 -7.33 -5.07 9.12
CA LYS A 81 -7.08 -5.31 10.55
C LYS A 81 -5.85 -6.21 10.69
N LEU A 82 -4.85 -5.75 11.43
CA LEU A 82 -3.62 -6.52 11.70
C LEU A 82 -3.47 -6.62 13.20
N ARG A 83 -3.29 -7.85 13.73
CA ARG A 83 -3.03 -8.06 15.16
C ARG A 83 -4.07 -7.38 16.06
N GLY A 84 -5.36 -7.57 15.74
CA GLY A 84 -6.44 -6.93 16.52
C GLY A 84 -6.70 -5.45 16.22
N VAL A 85 -5.78 -4.74 15.56
CA VAL A 85 -5.85 -3.29 15.32
C VAL A 85 -6.46 -2.97 13.95
N ILE A 86 -7.55 -2.20 13.95
CA ILE A 86 -8.18 -1.67 12.73
C ILE A 86 -7.35 -0.48 12.21
N PHE A 87 -6.98 -0.50 10.93
CA PHE A 87 -6.28 0.61 10.30
C PHE A 87 -7.26 1.71 9.90
N PRO A 88 -7.02 2.98 10.27
CA PRO A 88 -7.96 4.07 10.02
C PRO A 88 -8.08 4.43 8.53
N ARG A 89 -7.08 4.07 7.72
CA ARG A 89 -7.06 4.35 6.29
C ARG A 89 -7.33 3.07 5.51
N PRO A 90 -8.33 3.07 4.61
CA PRO A 90 -8.50 2.00 3.65
C PRO A 90 -7.23 1.78 2.82
N VAL A 91 -6.93 0.52 2.52
CA VAL A 91 -5.74 0.12 1.78
C VAL A 91 -6.14 -0.53 0.48
N ASN A 92 -5.50 -0.14 -0.62
CA ASN A 92 -5.64 -0.84 -1.89
C ASN A 92 -4.64 -2.00 -1.96
N ILE A 93 -5.14 -3.23 -2.21
CA ILE A 93 -4.33 -4.46 -2.22
C ILE A 93 -4.03 -5.00 -3.64
N GLN A 94 -4.16 -4.17 -4.68
CA GLN A 94 -3.87 -4.54 -6.08
C GLN A 94 -2.50 -5.19 -6.30
N SER A 95 -1.49 -4.75 -5.56
CA SER A 95 -0.12 -5.27 -5.68
C SER A 95 0.00 -6.73 -5.25
N THR A 96 -0.88 -7.20 -4.36
CA THR A 96 -0.85 -8.55 -3.79
C THR A 96 -2.00 -9.45 -4.25
N SER A 97 -3.03 -8.91 -4.93
CA SER A 97 -4.25 -9.65 -5.28
C SER A 97 -4.02 -10.89 -6.15
N TYR A 98 -2.90 -10.93 -6.89
CA TYR A 98 -2.53 -12.06 -7.74
C TYR A 98 -1.95 -13.26 -6.97
N LEU A 99 -1.57 -13.06 -5.70
CA LEU A 99 -1.01 -14.12 -4.87
C LEU A 99 -2.09 -15.11 -4.46
N SER A 100 -1.78 -16.40 -4.52
CA SER A 100 -2.66 -17.50 -4.07
C SER A 100 -2.59 -17.67 -2.55
N ASP A 101 -2.88 -16.60 -1.83
CA ASP A 101 -2.71 -16.50 -0.38
C ASP A 101 -4.02 -16.13 0.33
N PHE A 102 -5.10 -15.91 -0.41
CA PHE A 102 -6.36 -15.44 0.15
C PHE A 102 -7.31 -16.61 0.44
N MET A 103 -7.99 -16.49 1.57
CA MET A 103 -9.07 -17.38 2.00
C MET A 103 -10.27 -16.53 2.42
N LEU A 104 -11.46 -16.95 2.02
CA LEU A 104 -12.72 -16.33 2.42
C LEU A 104 -13.12 -16.87 3.80
N ILE A 105 -13.55 -16.00 4.70
CA ILE A 105 -14.04 -16.41 6.01
C ILE A 105 -15.52 -16.81 5.89
N PRO A 106 -15.97 -17.94 6.47
CA PRO A 106 -17.38 -18.28 6.54
C PRO A 106 -18.12 -17.33 7.50
N GLU A 107 -19.39 -17.03 7.19
CA GLU A 107 -20.21 -16.04 7.93
C GLU A 107 -20.30 -16.35 9.43
N THR A 108 -20.36 -17.63 9.79
CA THR A 108 -20.42 -18.11 11.18
C THR A 108 -19.18 -17.75 12.01
N GLU A 109 -18.03 -17.55 11.35
CA GLU A 109 -16.78 -17.15 11.99
C GLU A 109 -16.53 -15.64 11.92
N GLU A 110 -17.14 -14.94 10.96
CA GLU A 110 -16.98 -13.50 10.77
C GLU A 110 -17.39 -12.72 12.03
N GLU A 111 -18.54 -13.07 12.64
CA GLU A 111 -19.02 -12.42 13.86
C GLU A 111 -18.04 -12.54 15.03
N LYS A 112 -17.40 -13.70 15.18
CA LYS A 112 -16.44 -13.96 16.25
C LYS A 112 -15.20 -13.06 16.12
N LEU A 113 -14.78 -12.81 14.89
CA LEU A 113 -13.61 -11.99 14.59
C LEU A 113 -13.89 -10.48 14.76
N LEU A 114 -15.12 -10.06 14.47
CA LEU A 114 -15.56 -8.67 14.63
C LEU A 114 -15.64 -8.26 16.11
N ARG A 115 -16.15 -9.13 17.00
CA ARG A 115 -16.23 -8.85 18.45
C ARG A 115 -14.86 -8.59 19.10
N ASN A 116 -13.82 -9.26 18.60
CA ASN A 116 -12.45 -9.12 19.11
C ASN A 116 -11.66 -7.99 18.42
N SER A 117 -12.31 -6.89 18.06
CA SER A 117 -11.67 -5.75 17.40
C SER A 117 -11.46 -4.58 18.35
N LYS A 118 -10.28 -3.97 18.26
CA LYS A 118 -9.92 -2.75 18.98
C LYS A 118 -9.50 -1.70 17.96
N THR A 119 -9.83 -0.45 18.21
CA THR A 119 -9.53 0.66 17.30
C THR A 119 -8.05 1.05 17.40
N ALA A 120 -7.45 1.60 16.33
CA ALA A 120 -6.08 2.12 16.36
C ALA A 120 -5.84 3.16 17.47
N SER A 121 -6.85 3.96 17.81
CA SER A 121 -6.81 4.92 18.92
C SER A 121 -6.56 4.23 20.26
N GLU A 122 -7.25 3.12 20.53
CA GLU A 122 -7.10 2.34 21.77
C GLU A 122 -5.69 1.77 21.92
N TYR A 123 -5.05 1.39 20.80
CA TYR A 123 -3.67 0.89 20.79
C TYR A 123 -2.60 1.98 20.75
N ASN A 124 -2.98 3.27 20.86
CA ASN A 124 -2.07 4.40 20.66
C ASN A 124 -1.26 4.28 19.35
N TYR A 125 -1.84 3.66 18.31
CA TYR A 125 -1.15 3.44 17.06
C TYR A 125 -1.07 4.76 16.29
N VAL A 126 0.13 5.36 16.26
CA VAL A 126 0.38 6.57 15.48
C VAL A 126 0.94 6.19 14.12
N TYR A 127 0.20 6.53 13.06
CA TYR A 127 0.71 6.41 11.70
C TYR A 127 1.73 7.51 11.43
N TRP A 128 3.00 7.11 11.27
CA TRP A 128 4.09 8.00 10.89
C TRP A 128 4.33 7.95 9.38
N SER A 129 4.34 9.12 8.74
CA SER A 129 4.77 9.28 7.35
C SER A 129 6.24 8.88 7.17
N VAL A 130 6.66 8.64 5.92
CA VAL A 130 8.06 8.28 5.62
C VAL A 130 9.02 9.39 6.06
N ALA A 131 8.64 10.65 5.88
CA ALA A 131 9.41 11.81 6.32
C ALA A 131 9.52 11.86 7.86
N GLN A 132 8.41 11.64 8.58
CA GLN A 132 8.40 11.56 10.05
C GLN A 132 9.30 10.43 10.54
N LYS A 133 9.22 9.24 9.94
CA LYS A 133 10.10 8.10 10.26
C LYS A 133 11.57 8.40 10.00
N ARG A 134 11.90 9.20 8.97
CA ARG A 134 13.28 9.62 8.67
C ARG A 134 13.79 10.59 9.75
N ARG A 135 12.96 11.54 10.18
CA ARG A 135 13.29 12.46 11.28
C ARG A 135 13.48 11.74 12.61
N ILE A 136 12.56 10.85 12.98
CA ILE A 136 12.67 10.02 14.19
C ILE A 136 13.97 9.21 14.17
N ARG A 137 14.30 8.56 13.04
CA ARG A 137 15.57 7.84 12.88
C ARG A 137 16.80 8.74 13.01
N LYS A 138 16.74 9.97 12.49
CA LYS A 138 17.84 10.95 12.63
C LYS A 138 18.02 11.39 14.09
N MET A 139 16.94 11.61 14.84
CA MET A 139 17.00 11.94 16.27
C MET A 139 17.58 10.78 17.09
N ILE A 140 17.15 9.54 16.81
CA ILE A 140 17.69 8.33 17.46
C ILE A 140 19.18 8.17 17.14
N ALA A 141 19.59 8.38 15.90
CA ALA A 141 21.01 8.34 15.51
C ALA A 141 21.85 9.44 16.18
N GLY A 142 21.22 10.56 16.57
CA GLY A 142 21.84 11.63 17.37
C GLY A 142 21.87 11.38 18.87
N GLY A 143 21.49 10.18 19.33
CA GLY A 143 21.54 9.78 20.75
C GLY A 143 20.25 9.97 21.54
N MET A 144 19.16 10.45 20.91
CA MET A 144 17.88 10.60 21.60
C MET A 144 17.17 9.24 21.79
N SER A 145 16.47 9.07 22.92
CA SER A 145 15.67 7.85 23.16
C SER A 145 14.57 7.69 22.10
N PRO A 146 14.25 6.46 21.64
CA PRO A 146 13.18 6.22 20.68
C PRO A 146 11.80 6.73 21.09
N GLU A 147 11.50 6.75 22.40
CA GLU A 147 10.23 7.25 22.92
C GLU A 147 10.18 8.77 22.91
N GLU A 148 11.24 9.42 23.37
CA GLU A 148 11.39 10.87 23.36
C GLU A 148 11.34 11.43 21.93
N ALA A 149 12.03 10.78 20.99
CA ALA A 149 12.00 11.14 19.57
C ALA A 149 10.58 11.07 18.98
N LYS A 150 9.78 10.07 19.35
CA LYS A 150 8.38 9.96 18.93
C LYS A 150 7.51 11.04 19.56
N GLN A 151 7.70 11.33 20.85
CA GLN A 151 6.95 12.39 21.54
C GLN A 151 7.23 13.77 20.94
N ARG A 152 8.50 14.06 20.62
CA ARG A 152 8.91 15.32 19.97
C ARG A 152 8.26 15.48 18.59
N GLU A 153 8.24 14.43 17.78
CA GLU A 153 7.56 14.46 16.47
C GLU A 153 6.03 14.57 16.63
N LYS A 154 5.45 13.95 17.67
CA LYS A 154 4.01 14.07 17.98
C LYS A 154 3.64 15.51 18.32
N LYS A 155 4.43 16.18 19.17
CA LYS A 155 4.25 17.60 19.51
C LYS A 155 4.36 18.49 18.28
N ARG A 156 5.35 18.23 17.41
CA ARG A 156 5.55 18.96 16.16
C ARG A 156 4.33 18.85 15.24
N LYS A 157 3.80 17.63 15.07
CA LYS A 157 2.59 17.39 14.29
C LYS A 157 1.36 18.08 14.89
N ALA A 158 1.18 18.02 16.21
CA ALA A 158 0.06 18.68 16.87
C ALA A 158 0.08 20.21 16.66
N ARG A 159 1.28 20.82 16.60
CA ARG A 159 1.44 22.24 16.27
C ARG A 159 1.09 22.52 14.80
N GLU A 160 1.62 21.73 13.87
CA GLU A 160 1.31 21.84 12.43
C GLU A 160 -0.21 21.68 12.17
N ASP A 161 -0.85 20.70 12.81
CA ASP A 161 -2.29 20.46 12.68
C ASP A 161 -3.12 21.64 13.27
N ALA A 162 -2.67 22.25 14.37
CA ALA A 162 -3.31 23.44 14.96
C ALA A 162 -3.17 24.69 14.08
N GLU A 163 -1.98 24.91 13.51
CA GLU A 163 -1.73 26.02 12.57
C GLU A 163 -2.60 25.90 11.31
N VAL A 164 -2.73 24.69 10.75
CA VAL A 164 -3.63 24.43 9.60
C VAL A 164 -5.09 24.68 9.97
N GLN A 165 -5.49 24.32 11.18
CA GLN A 165 -6.84 24.55 11.66
C GLN A 165 -7.14 26.04 11.83
N GLU A 166 -6.19 26.84 12.34
CA GLU A 166 -6.34 28.30 12.48
C GLU A 166 -6.44 28.99 11.11
N CYS A 167 -5.59 28.64 10.14
CA CYS A 167 -5.66 29.18 8.78
C CYS A 167 -6.99 28.83 8.06
N ALA A 168 -7.53 27.63 8.32
CA ALA A 168 -8.83 27.23 7.75
C ALA A 168 -10.00 28.04 8.31
N VAL A 169 -9.91 28.52 9.56
CA VAL A 169 -10.93 29.38 10.18
C VAL A 169 -10.87 30.80 9.63
N LEU A 170 -9.67 31.34 9.41
CA LEU A 170 -9.50 32.71 8.87
C LEU A 170 -10.03 32.85 7.44
N ASN A 171 -9.81 31.87 6.57
CA ASN A 171 -10.32 31.90 5.19
C ASN A 171 -11.85 31.84 5.11
N ARG A 172 -12.53 31.28 6.13
CA ARG A 172 -14.00 31.22 6.18
C ARG A 172 -14.65 32.57 6.48
N ASN A 173 -13.92 33.47 7.13
CA ASN A 173 -14.42 34.78 7.52
C ASN A 173 -14.15 35.86 6.46
N GLN A 174 -13.34 35.57 5.43
CA GLN A 174 -13.07 36.51 4.32
C GLN A 174 -14.01 36.34 3.12
N THR A 175 -14.70 35.21 2.97
CA THR A 175 -15.67 35.01 1.86
C THR A 175 -17.06 35.57 2.13
N ASN A 176 -17.25 36.30 3.24
CA ASN A 176 -18.47 37.06 3.54
C ASN A 176 -18.29 38.57 3.32
N PHE A 177 -17.23 38.99 2.62
CA PHE A 177 -17.25 40.32 2.01
C PHE A 177 -18.00 40.17 0.69
N GLU A 178 -19.34 40.30 0.76
CA GLU A 178 -20.15 40.64 -0.40
C GLU A 178 -19.59 41.95 -0.94
N ASP A 179 -18.83 41.82 -2.03
CA ASP A 179 -18.35 42.93 -2.84
C ASP A 179 -19.59 43.55 -3.51
N ASN A 180 -20.34 44.34 -2.74
CA ASN A 180 -21.32 45.30 -3.24
C ASN A 180 -20.56 46.46 -3.88
N PHE A 181 -19.85 46.17 -4.97
CA PHE A 181 -19.39 47.17 -5.93
C PHE A 181 -20.50 47.38 -6.98
N ASP A 182 -21.71 47.64 -6.50
CA ASP A 182 -22.73 48.33 -7.28
C ASP A 182 -22.49 49.82 -7.02
N ASP A 183 -21.68 50.49 -7.85
CA ASP A 183 -21.92 51.89 -8.16
C ASP A 183 -21.12 52.34 -9.39
N TYR A 184 -21.90 52.72 -10.41
CA TYR A 184 -21.59 53.57 -11.56
C TYR A 184 -20.59 53.04 -12.62
N ILE A 185 -21.13 52.28 -13.57
CA ILE A 185 -20.67 52.28 -14.95
C ILE A 185 -21.35 53.48 -15.63
N ASP A 186 -20.64 54.60 -15.75
CA ASP A 186 -20.99 55.63 -16.73
C ASP A 186 -20.60 55.10 -18.11
N GLU A 187 -21.62 54.96 -18.97
CA GLU A 187 -21.46 54.70 -20.39
C GLU A 187 -20.87 55.95 -21.05
N GLU A 188 -19.53 56.04 -21.16
CA GLU A 188 -18.90 56.87 -22.19
C GLU A 188 -18.12 56.00 -23.18
N GLU A 189 -18.73 55.95 -24.36
CA GLU A 189 -18.26 55.56 -25.66
C GLU A 189 -16.92 56.25 -26.01
N THR A 190 -15.84 55.47 -26.04
CA THR A 190 -14.64 55.83 -26.83
C THR A 190 -14.17 54.62 -27.61
N ASP A 191 -14.56 54.60 -28.87
CA ASP A 191 -13.87 53.90 -29.94
C ASP A 191 -12.42 54.38 -29.99
N GLU A 192 -11.45 53.53 -29.68
CA GLU A 192 -10.10 53.72 -30.20
C GLU A 192 -9.32 52.40 -30.31
N LEU A 193 -9.03 52.08 -31.57
CA LEU A 193 -8.00 51.17 -32.05
C LEU A 193 -6.71 51.22 -31.22
N CYS A 194 -6.16 50.06 -30.84
CA CYS A 194 -4.70 49.91 -30.82
C CYS A 194 -4.25 48.44 -30.89
N ASP A 195 -3.82 48.05 -32.08
CA ASP A 195 -2.58 47.32 -32.38
C ASP A 195 -2.11 46.19 -31.46
N SER A 196 -2.35 44.97 -31.95
CA SER A 196 -1.31 43.97 -32.27
C SER A 196 0.14 44.31 -31.85
N GLN A 197 0.54 43.90 -30.65
CA GLN A 197 1.96 43.71 -30.33
C GLN A 197 2.23 42.31 -29.75
N ASN A 198 2.70 41.45 -30.66
CA ASN A 198 3.82 40.54 -30.51
C ASN A 198 4.10 39.99 -29.10
N PHE A 199 3.61 38.77 -28.83
CA PHE A 199 4.23 37.89 -27.83
C PHE A 199 5.60 37.40 -28.35
N PRO A 200 6.71 37.67 -27.64
CA PRO A 200 8.00 37.10 -28.00
C PRO A 200 7.99 35.58 -27.77
N LYS A 201 8.14 34.82 -28.86
CA LYS A 201 8.49 33.41 -28.87
C LYS A 201 9.98 33.27 -28.54
N GLU A 202 10.33 32.99 -27.30
CA GLU A 202 11.67 32.54 -26.85
C GLU A 202 11.52 32.16 -25.36
N GLN A 203 11.87 31.00 -24.82
CA GLN A 203 12.92 30.04 -25.14
C GLN A 203 12.44 28.63 -24.74
N ILE A 204 12.32 27.73 -25.73
CA ILE A 204 12.31 26.29 -25.45
C ILE A 204 13.75 25.93 -25.06
N GLN A 205 13.99 25.72 -23.77
CA GLN A 205 15.22 25.11 -23.28
C GLN A 205 15.34 23.72 -23.90
N LYS A 206 16.24 23.62 -24.87
CA LYS A 206 16.75 22.36 -25.43
C LYS A 206 17.39 21.58 -24.30
N TYR A 207 16.70 20.57 -23.78
CA TYR A 207 17.36 19.52 -23.00
C TYR A 207 18.37 18.81 -23.92
N PRO A 208 19.65 18.68 -23.53
CA PRO A 208 20.60 17.91 -24.30
C PRO A 208 20.14 16.45 -24.37
N ALA A 209 20.12 15.93 -25.59
CA ALA A 209 19.83 14.53 -25.88
C ALA A 209 20.71 13.63 -25.00
N PHE A 210 20.05 12.82 -24.18
CA PHE A 210 20.69 11.76 -23.42
C PHE A 210 21.18 10.71 -24.42
N SER A 211 22.47 10.78 -24.76
CA SER A 211 23.14 9.82 -25.61
C SER A 211 22.98 8.42 -25.01
N LYS A 212 22.30 7.54 -25.76
CA LYS A 212 22.23 6.10 -25.48
C LYS A 212 23.65 5.54 -25.57
N GLU A 213 24.34 5.44 -24.44
CA GLU A 213 25.50 4.56 -24.33
C GLU A 213 25.06 3.13 -24.60
N LYS A 214 25.57 2.60 -25.71
CA LYS A 214 25.49 1.19 -26.07
C LYS A 214 26.32 0.40 -25.05
N PHE A 215 25.69 -0.06 -23.97
CA PHE A 215 26.26 -1.14 -23.16
C PHE A 215 26.10 -2.46 -23.92
N SER A 216 27.08 -2.77 -24.77
CA SER A 216 27.37 -4.12 -25.23
C SER A 216 27.94 -4.92 -24.06
N GLY A 217 27.07 -5.52 -23.26
CA GLY A 217 27.43 -6.29 -22.07
C GLY A 217 26.90 -7.72 -22.14
N GLN A 218 27.63 -8.57 -22.86
CA GLN A 218 27.79 -10.02 -22.73
C GLN A 218 26.66 -10.81 -22.02
N SER A 219 25.91 -11.57 -22.83
CA SER A 219 25.01 -12.62 -22.37
C SER A 219 25.80 -13.78 -21.75
N TYR A 220 25.82 -13.87 -20.42
CA TYR A 220 26.23 -15.10 -19.74
C TYR A 220 25.06 -16.07 -19.66
N GLY A 221 24.97 -16.94 -20.66
CA GLY A 221 24.14 -18.14 -20.61
C GLY A 221 24.58 -19.05 -19.48
N SER A 222 23.84 -19.02 -18.36
CA SER A 222 24.07 -19.93 -17.24
C SER A 222 23.23 -21.19 -17.43
N LYS A 223 23.82 -22.19 -18.10
CA LYS A 223 23.33 -23.57 -18.10
C LYS A 223 23.40 -24.10 -16.66
N ARG A 224 22.25 -24.27 -16.01
CA ARG A 224 22.14 -25.00 -14.74
C ARG A 224 21.71 -26.43 -15.07
N SER A 225 22.68 -27.34 -15.14
CA SER A 225 22.42 -28.77 -14.95
C SER A 225 22.13 -28.99 -13.46
N CYS A 226 20.93 -29.47 -13.16
CA CYS A 226 20.52 -29.86 -11.82
C CYS A 226 20.84 -31.35 -11.69
N SER A 227 21.91 -31.69 -10.98
CA SER A 227 22.18 -33.07 -10.58
C SER A 227 21.14 -33.49 -9.54
N GLN A 228 20.44 -34.59 -9.85
CA GLN A 228 19.51 -35.26 -8.95
C GLN A 228 20.34 -35.96 -7.87
N SER A 229 20.17 -35.55 -6.61
CA SER A 229 20.61 -36.35 -5.47
C SER A 229 19.42 -37.20 -5.01
N SER A 230 19.57 -38.51 -5.17
CA SER A 230 18.69 -39.55 -4.64
C SER A 230 18.60 -39.44 -3.10
N ILE A 231 17.39 -39.57 -2.59
CA ILE A 231 17.07 -39.69 -1.17
C ILE A 231 16.93 -41.19 -0.88
N PRO A 232 17.59 -41.75 0.16
CA PRO A 232 17.33 -43.12 0.57
C PRO A 232 15.99 -43.22 1.31
N GLU A 233 15.19 -44.22 0.93
CA GLU A 233 14.01 -44.67 1.65
C GLU A 233 14.43 -45.33 2.97
N GLU A 234 13.94 -44.80 4.10
CA GLU A 234 13.97 -45.51 5.37
C GLU A 234 12.55 -45.94 5.74
N VAL A 235 12.36 -47.24 5.73
CA VAL A 235 11.13 -47.95 6.05
C VAL A 235 11.02 -48.05 7.58
N SER A 236 10.01 -47.42 8.17
CA SER A 236 9.65 -47.62 9.58
C SER A 236 8.20 -48.05 9.68
N SER A 237 8.00 -49.37 9.78
CA SER A 237 6.73 -50.03 10.04
C SER A 237 6.47 -50.09 11.54
N ALA A 238 5.60 -49.22 12.05
CA ALA A 238 5.08 -49.30 13.42
C ALA A 238 3.80 -50.14 13.46
N LYS A 239 3.89 -51.33 14.07
CA LYS A 239 2.76 -52.21 14.39
C LYS A 239 1.98 -51.62 15.57
N TRP A 240 0.67 -51.46 15.42
CA TRP A 240 -0.24 -51.10 16.52
C TRP A 240 -0.80 -52.38 17.13
N THR A 241 -0.50 -52.62 18.40
CA THR A 241 -1.13 -53.65 19.22
C THR A 241 -2.47 -53.15 19.76
N LYS A 242 -3.47 -54.02 19.66
CA LYS A 242 -4.86 -53.82 20.10
C LYS A 242 -4.96 -54.34 21.54
N CYS A 243 -5.24 -53.47 22.51
CA CYS A 243 -5.63 -53.91 23.85
C CYS A 243 -7.12 -54.28 23.85
N GLN A 244 -7.41 -55.47 24.37
CA GLN A 244 -8.74 -55.94 24.76
C GLN A 244 -9.15 -55.31 26.10
#